data_AF-A0A842W3T8-F1
#
_entry.id   AF-A0A842W3T8-F1
#
_cell.length_a   1.000
_cell.length_b   1.000
_cell.length_c   1.000
_cell.angle_alpha   90.00
_cell.angle_beta   90.00
_cell.angle_gamma   90.00
#
_symmetry.space_group_name_H-M   'P 1'
#
loop_
_entity.id
_entity.type
_entity.pdbx_description
1 polymer ?
#
loop_
_entity_poly.entity_id
_entity_poly.type
_entity_poly.pdbx_seq_one_letter_code
_entity_poly.pdbx_strand_id
1 'polypeptide(L)'
;GEEVEQSIAHADLIITYVRHPDVVLEICESEKPVILAINFGEGFYQQAKEINPKAVMPQTMCKLEPNTDIREINEYAEQFGSPKLKIEINRKPRIPLIGDIKIITESPCGAIRNSLKFLEGKPITPKVINSFGLNVSQECREPMSVLLRRSHMGESAASTARLIVLEELKKEIPQLFQSGSELDKFYKSCLKEASDSEPGTIFRHCKKSFH
;
A
#
# COMPACT_ATOMS: atom_id res chain seq x y z
N GLY A 1 21.30 17.35 -14.36
CA GLY A 1 22.42 17.48 -13.43
C GLY A 1 22.07 18.57 -12.46
N GLU A 2 22.40 19.81 -12.80
CA GLU A 2 22.33 20.96 -11.89
C GLU A 2 20.93 21.25 -11.30
N GLU A 3 19.86 21.21 -12.10
CA GLU A 3 18.49 21.50 -11.63
C GLU A 3 17.97 20.45 -10.63
N VAL A 4 18.34 19.18 -10.82
CA VAL A 4 17.95 18.07 -9.93
C VAL A 4 18.72 18.16 -8.61
N GLU A 5 20.02 18.44 -8.67
CA GLU A 5 20.86 18.66 -7.49
C GLU A 5 20.37 19.83 -6.65
N GLN A 6 20.00 20.95 -7.31
CA GLN A 6 19.40 22.09 -6.63
C GLN A 6 18.05 21.72 -5.99
N SER A 7 17.22 20.93 -6.67
CA SER A 7 15.95 20.46 -6.12
C SER A 7 16.16 19.58 -4.87
N ILE A 8 17.15 18.70 -4.89
CA ILE A 8 17.54 17.85 -3.76
C ILE A 8 18.03 18.70 -2.58
N ALA A 9 18.88 19.70 -2.83
CA ALA A 9 19.43 20.56 -1.78
C ALA A 9 18.34 21.32 -1.00
N HIS A 10 17.30 21.79 -1.72
CA HIS A 10 16.19 22.55 -1.13
C HIS A 10 15.03 21.68 -0.62
N ALA A 11 15.05 20.37 -0.86
CA ALA A 11 13.98 19.49 -0.41
C ALA A 11 14.01 19.28 1.12
N ASP A 12 12.82 19.28 1.74
CA ASP A 12 12.61 18.85 3.12
C ASP A 12 12.46 17.32 3.22
N LEU A 13 11.97 16.69 2.16
CA LEU A 13 11.75 15.26 2.02
C LEU A 13 12.04 14.83 0.58
N ILE A 14 12.78 13.74 0.42
CA ILE A 14 13.03 13.13 -0.88
C ILE A 14 12.23 11.84 -0.99
N ILE A 15 11.46 11.71 -2.08
CA ILE A 15 10.77 10.46 -2.42
C ILE A 15 11.38 9.96 -3.72
N THR A 16 12.08 8.84 -3.67
CA THR A 16 12.77 8.30 -4.83
C THR A 16 12.11 7.05 -5.38
N TYR A 17 11.80 7.11 -6.68
CA TYR A 17 11.33 5.99 -7.50
C TYR A 17 12.44 5.48 -8.44
N VAL A 18 13.70 5.86 -8.18
CA VAL A 18 14.85 5.41 -8.97
C VAL A 18 15.08 3.92 -8.70
N ARG A 19 15.31 3.16 -9.78
CA ARG A 19 15.51 1.70 -9.73
C ARG A 19 16.97 1.26 -9.66
N HIS A 20 17.90 2.18 -9.90
CA HIS A 20 19.33 1.86 -9.89
C HIS A 20 19.86 1.99 -8.46
N PRO A 21 20.35 0.90 -7.83
CA PRO A 21 20.78 0.92 -6.43
C PRO A 21 21.85 1.98 -6.17
N ASP A 22 22.86 2.10 -7.04
CA ASP A 22 23.94 3.06 -6.84
C ASP A 22 23.45 4.52 -6.81
N VAL A 23 22.52 4.87 -7.71
CA VAL A 23 21.92 6.23 -7.73
C VAL A 23 21.06 6.46 -6.50
N VAL A 24 20.40 5.42 -5.99
CA VAL A 24 19.62 5.52 -4.74
C VAL A 24 20.54 5.74 -3.54
N LEU A 25 21.69 5.08 -3.48
CA LEU A 25 22.68 5.31 -2.43
C LEU A 25 23.26 6.73 -2.52
N GLU A 26 23.55 7.24 -3.71
CA GLU A 26 23.97 8.63 -3.93
C GLU A 26 22.92 9.63 -3.44
N ILE A 27 21.63 9.38 -3.69
CA ILE A 27 20.54 10.20 -3.12
C ILE A 27 20.55 10.17 -1.59
N CYS A 28 20.85 9.01 -0.98
CA CYS A 28 20.94 8.90 0.48
C CYS A 28 22.06 9.77 1.07
N GLU A 29 23.16 10.00 0.34
CA GLU A 29 24.26 10.87 0.79
C GLU A 29 23.85 12.34 1.00
N SER A 30 22.66 12.75 0.55
CA SER A 30 22.11 14.09 0.80
C SER A 30 21.78 14.40 2.27
N GLU A 31 21.78 13.40 3.17
CA GLU A 31 21.41 13.48 4.60
C GLU A 31 20.00 14.04 4.90
N LYS A 32 19.18 14.19 3.86
CA LYS A 32 17.76 14.55 3.96
C LYS A 32 16.93 13.34 4.39
N PRO A 33 15.73 13.54 4.97
CA PRO A 33 14.72 12.49 5.02
C PRO A 33 14.47 11.89 3.63
N VAL A 34 14.55 10.56 3.52
CA VAL A 34 14.34 9.87 2.24
C VAL A 34 13.33 8.74 2.41
N ILE A 35 12.30 8.73 1.55
CA ILE A 35 11.43 7.57 1.34
C ILE A 35 11.93 6.84 0.08
N LEU A 36 12.44 5.64 0.28
CA LEU A 36 12.77 4.69 -0.77
C LEU A 36 11.46 4.03 -1.24
N ALA A 37 10.83 4.60 -2.25
CA ALA A 37 9.52 4.14 -2.72
C ALA A 37 9.59 2.78 -3.45
N ILE A 38 10.81 2.29 -3.70
CA ILE A 38 11.08 0.97 -4.26
C ILE A 38 11.71 0.12 -3.17
N ASN A 39 11.12 -1.04 -2.93
CA ASN A 39 11.66 -2.02 -2.00
C ASN A 39 12.77 -2.85 -2.67
N PHE A 40 14.02 -2.58 -2.30
CA PHE A 40 15.20 -3.31 -2.77
C PHE A 40 15.55 -4.53 -1.89
N GLY A 41 14.77 -4.76 -0.83
CA GLY A 41 15.02 -5.79 0.18
C GLY A 41 15.89 -5.31 1.33
N GLU A 42 15.85 -6.07 2.42
CA GLU A 42 16.42 -5.70 3.72
C GLU A 42 17.93 -5.39 3.65
N GLY A 43 18.70 -6.17 2.90
CA GLY A 43 20.15 -5.97 2.79
C GLY A 43 20.53 -4.63 2.15
N PHE A 44 19.75 -4.15 1.18
CA PHE A 44 19.96 -2.82 0.59
C PHE A 44 19.52 -1.71 1.54
N TYR A 45 18.40 -1.93 2.24
CA TYR A 45 17.90 -0.96 3.22
C TYR A 45 18.88 -0.69 4.35
N GLN A 46 19.53 -1.73 4.88
CA GLN A 46 20.57 -1.56 5.90
C GLN A 46 21.74 -0.71 5.39
N GLN A 47 22.20 -0.95 4.16
CA GLN A 47 23.25 -0.11 3.53
C GLN A 47 22.79 1.35 3.39
N ALA A 48 21.56 1.58 2.92
CA ALA A 48 21.01 2.92 2.81
C ALA A 48 20.89 3.61 4.19
N LYS A 49 20.55 2.87 5.24
CA LYS A 49 20.47 3.37 6.62
C LYS A 49 21.84 3.70 7.23
N GLU A 50 22.87 2.92 6.90
CA GLU A 50 24.25 3.20 7.31
C GLU A 50 24.74 4.53 6.74
N ILE A 51 24.38 4.83 5.48
CA ILE A 51 24.69 6.11 4.83
C ILE A 51 23.80 7.22 5.38
N ASN A 52 22.50 6.96 5.52
CA ASN A 52 21.51 7.94 5.95
C ASN A 52 20.51 7.34 6.96
N PRO A 53 20.69 7.64 8.26
CA PRO A 53 19.78 7.17 9.30
C PRO A 53 18.33 7.64 9.13
N LYS A 54 18.06 8.65 8.29
CA LYS A 54 16.73 9.18 7.98
C LYS A 54 16.09 8.57 6.73
N ALA A 55 16.69 7.53 6.15
CA ALA A 55 16.07 6.75 5.09
C ALA A 55 15.00 5.80 5.66
N VAL A 56 13.87 5.66 4.98
CA VAL A 56 12.84 4.64 5.25
C VAL A 56 12.51 3.91 3.96
N MET A 57 12.21 2.62 4.04
CA MET A 57 11.83 1.81 2.89
C MET A 57 10.57 1.02 3.24
N PRO A 58 9.38 1.57 2.96
CA PRO A 58 8.15 0.82 3.20
C PRO A 58 8.06 -0.39 2.25
N GLN A 59 7.23 -1.37 2.61
CA GLN A 59 7.01 -2.52 1.72
C GLN A 59 6.41 -2.09 0.37
N THR A 60 5.45 -1.17 0.43
CA THR A 60 4.88 -0.41 -0.68
C THR A 60 4.53 0.98 -0.15
N MET A 61 4.44 1.96 -1.04
CA MET A 61 4.04 3.32 -0.68
C MET A 61 2.63 3.38 -0.05
N CYS A 62 1.73 2.48 -0.46
CA CYS A 62 0.41 2.30 0.15
C CYS A 62 0.41 1.55 1.49
N LYS A 63 1.59 1.25 2.06
CA LYS A 63 1.76 0.70 3.41
C LYS A 63 2.63 1.61 4.30
N LEU A 64 2.96 2.82 3.83
CA LEU A 64 3.67 3.80 4.63
C LEU A 64 2.75 4.35 5.73
N GLU A 65 3.15 4.21 6.99
CA GLU A 65 2.43 4.73 8.16
C GLU A 65 3.21 5.90 8.79
N PRO A 66 2.52 6.86 9.44
CA PRO A 66 3.15 8.00 10.11
C PRO A 66 3.67 7.62 11.51
N ASN A 67 4.52 6.61 11.58
CA ASN A 67 5.02 6.04 12.84
C ASN A 67 6.55 5.97 12.89
N THR A 68 7.21 6.85 12.15
CA THR A 68 8.67 6.97 12.15
C THR A 68 9.12 8.03 13.15
N ASP A 69 10.42 8.08 13.45
CA ASP A 69 11.00 9.17 14.26
C ASP A 69 11.28 10.44 13.43
N ILE A 70 10.83 10.49 12.18
CA ILE A 70 11.17 11.52 11.19
C ILE A 70 9.90 12.30 10.83
N ARG A 71 9.86 13.57 11.24
CA ARG A 71 8.66 14.40 11.16
C ARG A 71 8.15 14.56 9.71
N GLU A 72 9.03 14.86 8.77
CA GLU A 72 8.67 15.14 7.39
C GLU A 72 8.04 13.90 6.71
N ILE A 73 8.51 12.71 7.08
CA ILE A 73 7.96 11.44 6.59
C ILE A 73 6.58 11.18 7.20
N ASN A 74 6.39 11.47 8.48
CA ASN A 74 5.10 11.31 9.13
C ASN A 74 4.06 12.30 8.58
N GLU A 75 4.43 13.57 8.42
CA GLU A 75 3.56 14.61 7.82
C GLU A 75 3.11 14.19 6.40
N TYR A 76 4.02 13.62 5.61
CA TYR A 76 3.69 13.04 4.32
C TYR A 76 2.74 11.84 4.45
N ALA A 77 3.06 10.87 5.31
CA ALA A 77 2.30 9.63 5.48
C ALA A 77 0.89 9.83 6.06
N GLU A 78 0.65 10.90 6.80
CA GLU A 78 -0.69 11.31 7.26
C GLU A 78 -1.62 11.65 6.10
N GLN A 79 -1.08 12.26 5.05
CA GLN A 79 -1.84 12.67 3.86
C GLN A 79 -1.81 11.60 2.76
N PHE A 80 -0.63 11.02 2.52
CA PHE A 80 -0.31 10.13 1.41
C PHE A 80 0.49 8.92 1.91
N GLY A 81 -0.15 7.77 2.02
CA GLY A 81 0.47 6.58 2.59
C GLY A 81 -0.50 5.42 2.62
N SER A 82 -0.61 4.77 3.77
CA SER A 82 -1.59 3.73 4.07
C SER A 82 -3.02 4.28 3.96
N PRO A 83 -3.76 3.93 2.89
CA PRO A 83 -5.00 4.63 2.59
C PRO A 83 -6.09 4.28 3.59
N LYS A 84 -6.79 5.30 4.08
CA LYS A 84 -7.85 5.20 5.09
C LYS A 84 -9.11 5.81 4.51
N LEU A 85 -10.22 5.08 4.56
CA LEU A 85 -11.50 5.49 4.01
C LEU A 85 -12.56 5.54 5.11
N LYS A 86 -13.58 6.37 4.90
CA LYS A 86 -14.84 6.33 5.63
C LYS A 86 -15.95 6.10 4.62
N ILE A 87 -16.73 5.05 4.81
CA ILE A 87 -17.78 4.64 3.85
C ILE A 87 -19.13 4.80 4.52
N GLU A 88 -20.01 5.58 3.90
CA GLU A 88 -21.42 5.63 4.30
C GLU A 88 -22.23 4.53 3.62
N ILE A 89 -23.29 4.06 4.28
CA ILE A 89 -24.10 2.95 3.78
C ILE A 89 -25.55 3.37 3.64
N ASN A 90 -26.11 3.16 2.45
CA ASN A 90 -27.55 3.26 2.24
C ASN A 90 -28.25 1.93 2.57
N ARG A 91 -28.92 1.90 3.73
CA ARG A 91 -29.64 0.72 4.27
C ARG A 91 -31.11 0.64 3.84
N LYS A 92 -31.59 1.55 2.97
CA LYS A 92 -33.00 1.58 2.52
C LYS A 92 -33.38 0.38 1.62
N PRO A 93 -32.54 -0.04 0.65
CA PRO A 93 -32.87 -1.18 -0.19
C PRO A 93 -32.69 -2.50 0.57
N ARG A 94 -33.32 -3.57 0.09
CA ARG A 94 -33.17 -4.93 0.65
C ARG A 94 -31.71 -5.41 0.66
N ILE A 95 -30.90 -4.94 -0.29
CA ILE A 95 -29.44 -5.14 -0.33
C ILE A 95 -28.78 -3.80 -0.05
N PRO A 96 -28.01 -3.65 1.03
CA PRO A 96 -27.34 -2.40 1.34
C PRO A 96 -26.42 -1.95 0.20
N LEU A 97 -26.44 -0.65 -0.09
CA LEU A 97 -25.59 -0.04 -1.12
C LEU A 97 -24.50 0.80 -0.48
N ILE A 98 -23.35 0.84 -1.14
CA ILE A 98 -22.27 1.76 -0.83
C ILE A 98 -22.75 3.18 -1.14
N GLY A 99 -22.75 4.05 -0.13
CA GLY A 99 -23.11 5.46 -0.22
C GLY A 99 -21.91 6.32 -0.56
N ASP A 100 -21.80 7.48 0.10
CA ASP A 100 -20.67 8.39 -0.04
C ASP A 100 -19.38 7.78 0.54
N ILE A 101 -18.25 8.03 -0.12
CA ILE A 101 -16.94 7.54 0.32
C ILE A 101 -16.00 8.72 0.51
N LYS A 102 -15.58 8.94 1.76
CA LYS A 102 -14.60 9.97 2.11
C LYS A 102 -13.22 9.37 2.29
N ILE A 103 -12.23 9.96 1.64
CA ILE A 103 -10.81 9.60 1.81
C ILE A 103 -10.26 10.38 3.01
N ILE A 104 -9.69 9.67 3.98
CA ILE A 104 -9.02 10.22 5.16
C ILE A 104 -7.53 10.37 4.86
N THR A 105 -6.92 9.29 4.35
CA THR A 105 -5.53 9.24 3.88
C THR A 105 -5.53 8.62 2.50
N GLU A 106 -4.80 9.24 1.57
CA GLU A 106 -4.81 8.88 0.15
C GLU A 106 -3.65 7.94 -0.21
N SER A 107 -3.81 7.18 -1.29
CA SER A 107 -2.72 6.47 -1.95
C SER A 107 -1.80 7.45 -2.69
N PRO A 108 -0.46 7.38 -2.55
CA PRO A 108 0.46 8.31 -3.21
C PRO A 108 0.28 8.45 -4.73
N CYS A 109 -0.17 7.40 -5.42
CA CYS A 109 -0.41 7.41 -6.87
C CYS A 109 -1.82 7.86 -7.28
N GLY A 110 -2.75 8.04 -6.33
CA GLY A 110 -4.15 8.40 -6.59
C GLY A 110 -5.03 7.29 -7.19
N ALA A 111 -4.51 6.07 -7.31
CA ALA A 111 -5.25 4.95 -7.91
C ALA A 111 -6.54 4.64 -7.14
N ILE A 112 -6.51 4.69 -5.81
CA ILE A 112 -7.70 4.42 -4.99
C ILE A 112 -8.78 5.46 -5.29
N ARG A 113 -8.46 6.77 -5.23
CA ARG A 113 -9.41 7.85 -5.56
C ARG A 113 -10.10 7.64 -6.90
N ASN A 114 -9.34 7.27 -7.92
CA ASN A 114 -9.88 7.06 -9.26
C ASN A 114 -10.84 5.85 -9.28
N SER A 115 -10.49 4.79 -8.58
CA SER A 115 -11.28 3.56 -8.52
C SER A 115 -12.52 3.64 -7.61
N LEU A 116 -12.55 4.54 -6.61
CA LEU A 116 -13.68 4.64 -5.66
C LEU A 116 -15.00 5.05 -6.35
N LYS A 117 -14.93 5.81 -7.44
CA LYS A 117 -16.09 6.19 -8.26
C LYS A 117 -16.89 4.98 -8.77
N PHE A 118 -16.26 3.81 -8.87
CA PHE A 118 -16.92 2.58 -9.30
C PHE A 118 -17.70 1.87 -8.20
N LEU A 119 -17.46 2.22 -6.93
CA LEU A 119 -18.11 1.62 -5.77
C LEU A 119 -19.40 2.35 -5.37
N GLU A 120 -19.45 3.67 -5.51
CA GLU A 120 -20.61 4.48 -5.13
C GLU A 120 -21.90 3.99 -5.81
N GLY A 121 -22.95 3.80 -5.01
CA GLY A 121 -24.25 3.29 -5.45
C GLY A 121 -24.29 1.80 -5.80
N LYS A 122 -23.20 1.06 -5.63
CA LYS A 122 -23.16 -0.39 -5.91
C LYS A 122 -23.58 -1.24 -4.71
N PRO A 123 -24.12 -2.45 -4.95
CA PRO A 123 -24.43 -3.38 -3.87
C PRO A 123 -23.17 -3.95 -3.23
N ILE A 124 -23.20 -4.13 -1.91
CA ILE A 124 -22.09 -4.71 -1.15
C ILE A 124 -22.04 -6.21 -1.43
N THR A 125 -21.18 -6.60 -2.38
CA THR A 125 -20.99 -7.99 -2.81
C THR A 125 -19.52 -8.28 -3.08
N PRO A 126 -19.05 -9.53 -2.91
CA PRO A 126 -17.67 -9.91 -3.24
C PRO A 126 -17.27 -9.53 -4.67
N LYS A 127 -18.19 -9.70 -5.64
CA LYS A 127 -17.94 -9.36 -7.05
C LYS A 127 -17.63 -7.88 -7.26
N VAL A 128 -18.39 -6.98 -6.63
CA VAL A 128 -18.18 -5.53 -6.73
C VAL A 128 -16.85 -5.14 -6.11
N ILE A 129 -16.55 -5.65 -4.91
CA ILE A 129 -15.31 -5.35 -4.19
C ILE A 129 -14.09 -5.90 -4.96
N ASN A 130 -14.21 -7.09 -5.54
CA ASN A 130 -13.16 -7.66 -6.37
C ASN A 130 -12.91 -6.84 -7.65
N SER A 131 -13.99 -6.37 -8.29
CA SER A 131 -13.88 -5.52 -9.49
C SER A 131 -13.19 -4.19 -9.16
N PHE A 132 -13.45 -3.62 -7.98
CA PHE A 132 -12.72 -2.45 -7.48
C PHE A 132 -11.22 -2.72 -7.31
N GLY A 133 -10.84 -3.82 -6.64
CA GLY A 133 -9.44 -4.18 -6.49
C GLY A 133 -8.71 -4.35 -7.83
N LEU A 134 -9.37 -4.99 -8.81
CA LEU A 134 -8.83 -5.12 -10.16
C LEU A 134 -8.70 -3.78 -10.88
N ASN A 135 -9.61 -2.83 -10.65
CA ASN A 135 -9.49 -1.49 -11.22
C ASN A 135 -8.28 -0.76 -10.64
N VAL A 136 -8.09 -0.82 -9.31
CA VAL A 136 -6.93 -0.22 -8.64
C VAL A 136 -5.62 -0.77 -9.20
N SER A 137 -5.55 -2.07 -9.51
CA SER A 137 -4.33 -2.65 -10.08
C SER A 137 -4.01 -2.19 -11.50
N GLN A 138 -5.00 -1.75 -12.28
CA GLN A 138 -4.77 -1.14 -13.60
C GLN A 138 -4.31 0.32 -13.49
N GLU A 139 -4.78 1.04 -12.47
CA GLU A 139 -4.46 2.46 -12.26
C GLU A 139 -3.14 2.66 -11.50
N CYS A 140 -2.70 1.67 -10.73
CA CYS A 140 -1.50 1.76 -9.91
C CYS A 140 -0.24 1.95 -10.77
N ARG A 141 0.59 2.94 -10.39
CA ARG A 141 1.84 3.29 -11.10
C ARG A 141 3.11 3.07 -10.28
N GLU A 142 3.00 2.39 -9.13
CA GLU A 142 4.18 2.11 -8.30
C GLU A 142 5.19 1.27 -9.10
N PRO A 143 6.42 1.78 -9.35
CA PRO A 143 7.44 1.08 -10.10
C PRO A 143 8.04 -0.02 -9.23
N MET A 144 8.10 -1.23 -9.79
CA MET A 144 8.40 -2.42 -9.01
C MET A 144 9.72 -3.02 -9.46
N SER A 145 10.64 -3.15 -8.51
CA SER A 145 11.81 -4.02 -8.59
C SER A 145 11.32 -5.47 -8.52
N VAL A 146 11.35 -6.17 -9.65
CA VAL A 146 10.92 -7.56 -9.74
C VAL A 146 11.90 -8.44 -8.95
N LEU A 147 11.59 -8.74 -7.68
CA LEU A 147 12.21 -9.84 -6.95
C LEU A 147 11.49 -11.15 -7.33
N LEU A 148 12.00 -11.80 -8.39
CA LEU A 148 11.91 -13.22 -8.80
C LEU A 148 10.56 -13.97 -8.80
N ARG A 149 9.44 -13.43 -8.31
CA ARG A 149 8.10 -14.05 -8.45
C ARG A 149 7.09 -13.09 -9.06
N ARG A 150 6.59 -13.48 -10.24
CA ARG A 150 5.54 -12.78 -11.01
C ARG A 150 4.18 -12.72 -10.31
N SER A 151 3.94 -13.53 -9.27
CA SER A 151 2.60 -13.75 -8.71
C SER A 151 2.08 -12.65 -7.77
N HIS A 152 2.86 -11.66 -7.33
CA HIS A 152 2.45 -10.89 -6.15
C HIS A 152 2.06 -9.41 -6.36
N MET A 153 2.19 -8.84 -7.57
CA MET A 153 2.21 -7.37 -7.70
C MET A 153 0.84 -6.72 -7.94
N GLY A 154 0.20 -7.03 -9.08
CA GLY A 154 -1.19 -6.61 -9.31
C GLY A 154 -2.13 -7.19 -8.27
N GLU A 155 -1.76 -8.35 -7.71
CA GLU A 155 -2.42 -8.97 -6.58
C GLU A 155 -2.22 -8.19 -5.27
N SER A 156 -1.04 -7.61 -5.00
CA SER A 156 -0.83 -6.82 -3.76
C SER A 156 -1.65 -5.53 -3.73
N ALA A 157 -1.60 -4.70 -4.78
CA ALA A 157 -2.36 -3.45 -4.83
C ALA A 157 -3.88 -3.72 -4.80
N ALA A 158 -4.34 -4.71 -5.57
CA ALA A 158 -5.73 -5.15 -5.54
C ALA A 158 -6.13 -5.70 -4.16
N SER A 159 -5.28 -6.51 -3.52
CA SER A 159 -5.57 -7.09 -2.20
C SER A 159 -5.61 -6.03 -1.12
N THR A 160 -4.64 -5.13 -1.08
CA THR A 160 -4.62 -3.99 -0.16
C THR A 160 -5.86 -3.12 -0.33
N ALA A 161 -6.21 -2.76 -1.56
CA ALA A 161 -7.41 -1.98 -1.83
C ALA A 161 -8.70 -2.68 -1.39
N ARG A 162 -8.84 -3.98 -1.68
CA ARG A 162 -9.99 -4.78 -1.24
C ARG A 162 -10.09 -4.80 0.29
N LEU A 163 -8.98 -5.02 0.98
CA LEU A 163 -8.95 -5.09 2.45
C LEU A 163 -9.35 -3.76 3.09
N ILE A 164 -8.86 -2.62 2.58
CA ILE A 164 -9.24 -1.29 3.08
C ILE A 164 -10.76 -1.11 3.05
N VAL A 165 -11.40 -1.45 1.93
CA VAL A 165 -12.86 -1.35 1.80
C VAL A 165 -13.57 -2.36 2.69
N LEU A 166 -13.12 -3.61 2.73
CA LEU A 166 -13.75 -4.67 3.53
C LEU A 166 -13.67 -4.39 5.03
N GLU A 167 -12.54 -3.86 5.52
CA GLU A 167 -12.37 -3.48 6.93
C GLU A 167 -13.32 -2.37 7.32
N GLU A 168 -13.48 -1.35 6.47
CA GLU A 168 -14.40 -0.25 6.75
C GLU A 168 -15.86 -0.71 6.68
N LEU A 169 -16.22 -1.52 5.68
CA LEU A 169 -17.56 -2.13 5.60
C LEU A 169 -17.88 -3.03 6.80
N LYS A 170 -16.88 -3.74 7.34
CA LYS A 170 -17.04 -4.59 8.52
C LYS A 170 -17.32 -3.77 9.78
N LYS A 171 -16.79 -2.55 9.90
CA LYS A 171 -17.12 -1.62 11.00
C LYS A 171 -18.55 -1.09 10.85
N GLU A 172 -18.95 -0.70 9.65
CA GLU A 172 -20.24 -0.07 9.38
C GLU A 172 -21.43 -1.04 9.34
N ILE A 173 -21.22 -2.28 8.88
CA ILE A 173 -22.25 -3.32 8.83
C ILE A 173 -21.66 -4.69 9.22
N PRO A 174 -21.36 -4.92 10.51
CA PRO A 174 -20.83 -6.20 10.99
C PRO A 174 -21.73 -7.41 10.64
N GLN A 175 -23.03 -7.16 10.49
CA GLN A 175 -24.07 -8.16 10.17
C GLN A 175 -23.79 -8.92 8.87
N LEU A 176 -23.18 -8.26 7.88
CA LEU A 176 -22.83 -8.87 6.60
C LEU A 176 -21.60 -9.79 6.68
N PHE A 177 -20.85 -9.72 7.78
CA PHE A 177 -19.61 -10.49 8.02
C PHE A 177 -19.78 -11.57 9.09
N GLN A 178 -21.00 -12.04 9.31
CA GLN A 178 -21.25 -13.19 10.19
C GLN A 178 -20.52 -14.43 9.68
N SER A 179 -20.08 -15.29 10.61
CA SER A 179 -19.29 -16.48 10.30
C SER A 179 -19.98 -17.36 9.25
N GLY A 180 -19.28 -17.61 8.14
CA GLY A 180 -19.78 -18.46 7.06
C GLY A 180 -20.62 -17.74 5.99
N SER A 181 -20.90 -16.44 6.17
CA SER A 181 -21.46 -15.59 5.10
C SER A 181 -20.53 -15.52 3.89
N GLU A 182 -21.07 -15.15 2.72
CA GLU A 182 -20.29 -15.01 1.49
C GLU A 182 -19.18 -13.95 1.63
N LEU A 183 -19.50 -12.81 2.28
CA LEU A 183 -18.55 -11.73 2.53
C LEU A 183 -17.49 -12.10 3.59
N ASP A 184 -17.84 -12.85 4.63
CA ASP A 184 -16.84 -13.36 5.60
C ASP A 184 -15.85 -14.32 4.94
N LYS A 185 -16.33 -15.24 4.09
CA LYS A 185 -15.45 -16.15 3.33
C LYS A 185 -14.53 -15.37 2.39
N PHE A 186 -15.08 -14.39 1.68
CA PHE A 186 -14.31 -13.54 0.78
C PHE A 186 -13.26 -12.70 1.53
N TYR A 187 -13.62 -12.11 2.66
CA TYR A 187 -12.72 -11.36 3.52
C TYR A 187 -11.54 -12.23 4.01
N LYS A 188 -11.82 -13.46 4.47
CA LYS A 188 -10.78 -14.42 4.87
C LYS A 188 -9.86 -14.83 3.72
N SER A 189 -10.41 -14.98 2.50
CA SER A 189 -9.59 -15.22 1.31
C SER A 189 -8.63 -14.06 1.04
N CYS A 190 -9.14 -12.83 1.07
CA CYS A 190 -8.33 -11.62 0.86
C CYS A 190 -7.23 -11.48 1.92
N LEU A 191 -7.51 -11.80 3.19
CA LEU A 191 -6.50 -11.79 4.25
C LEU A 191 -5.39 -12.82 3.99
N LYS A 192 -5.76 -14.02 3.54
CA LYS A 192 -4.79 -15.07 3.21
C LYS A 192 -3.90 -14.67 2.03
N GLU A 193 -4.51 -14.13 0.98
CA GLU A 193 -3.80 -13.59 -0.20
C GLU A 193 -2.80 -12.49 0.22
N ALA A 194 -3.20 -11.60 1.12
CA ALA A 194 -2.31 -10.56 1.64
C ALA A 194 -1.16 -11.14 2.49
N SER A 195 -1.41 -12.15 3.35
CA SER A 195 -0.35 -12.78 4.14
C SER A 195 0.65 -13.57 3.29
N ASP A 196 0.18 -14.23 2.23
CA ASP A 196 1.04 -14.99 1.31
C ASP A 196 1.91 -14.07 0.45
N SER A 197 1.60 -12.77 0.39
CA SER A 197 2.38 -11.74 -0.30
C SER A 197 3.47 -11.09 0.56
N GLU A 198 3.59 -11.45 1.84
CA GLU A 198 4.63 -10.92 2.73
C GLU A 198 5.99 -11.63 2.56
N PRO A 199 7.12 -10.90 2.42
CA PRO A 199 8.45 -11.48 2.17
C PRO A 199 8.96 -12.47 3.24
N GLY A 200 8.40 -12.42 4.46
CA GLY A 200 8.90 -13.14 5.64
C GLY A 200 8.67 -14.66 5.65
N THR A 201 7.81 -15.19 4.79
CA THR A 201 7.46 -16.63 4.80
C THR A 201 8.59 -17.52 4.23
N ILE A 202 9.52 -16.94 3.47
CA ILE A 202 10.58 -17.69 2.76
C ILE A 202 11.77 -18.06 3.67
N PHE A 203 12.16 -17.20 4.61
CA PHE A 203 13.30 -17.50 5.50
C PHE A 203 13.04 -18.66 6.46
N ARG A 204 11.77 -19.05 6.68
CA ARG A 204 11.44 -20.24 7.47
C ARG A 204 11.64 -21.56 6.72
N HIS A 205 11.64 -21.54 5.38
CA HIS A 205 11.89 -22.76 4.59
C HIS A 205 13.37 -22.94 4.23
N CYS A 206 14.15 -21.84 4.14
CA CYS A 206 15.59 -21.96 3.84
C CYS A 206 16.44 -22.46 5.02
N LYS A 207 15.96 -22.33 6.28
CA LYS A 207 16.68 -22.85 7.46
C LYS A 207 16.70 -24.39 7.58
N LYS A 208 15.94 -25.13 6.76
CA LYS A 208 15.86 -26.60 6.84
C LYS A 208 16.78 -27.36 5.89
N SER A 209 17.63 -26.67 5.13
CA SER A 209 18.47 -27.33 4.10
C SER A 209 19.98 -27.12 4.27
N PHE A 210 20.42 -26.65 5.44
CA PHE A 210 21.84 -26.59 5.79
C PHE A 210 22.07 -27.24 7.16
N HIS A 211 22.06 -28.57 7.19
CA HIS A 211 22.74 -29.40 8.18
C HIS A 211 23.22 -30.66 7.49
#